data_AF-A0A373F7I4-F1
#
_entry.id   AF-A0A373F7I4-F1
#
_cell.length_a   1.000
_cell.length_b   1.000
_cell.length_c   1.000
_cell.angle_alpha   90.00
_cell.angle_beta   90.00
_cell.angle_gamma   90.00
#
_symmetry.space_group_name_H-M   'P 1'
#
loop_
_entity.id
_entity.type
_entity.pdbx_description
1 polymer ?
#
loop_
_entity_poly.entity_id
_entity_poly.type
_entity_poly.pdbx_seq_one_letter_code
_entity_poly.pdbx_strand_id
1 'polypeptide(L)'
;MNVDLTLRSPAKVQEISLTYQAEGQIRIEASAPAFVRPDSTGEARIQVPLTVLSKGLHYLNVFAVANGQTTAYSVRLDARDNNAIQKPMDTKTNSEFVELPARESRQP
;
A
#
# COMPACT_ATOMS: atom_id res chain seq x y z
N MET A 1 13.50 7.01 0.61
CA MET A 1 12.38 7.30 -0.33
C MET A 1 11.08 7.22 0.45
N ASN A 2 10.04 7.91 0.01
CA ASN A 2 8.73 7.86 0.65
C ASN A 2 7.69 7.45 -0.39
N VAL A 3 6.72 6.63 0.02
CA VAL A 3 5.55 6.29 -0.77
C VAL A 3 4.32 6.89 -0.10
N ASP A 4 3.64 7.78 -0.81
CA ASP A 4 2.39 8.37 -0.37
C ASP A 4 1.22 7.44 -0.73
N LEU A 5 0.49 7.02 0.28
CA LEU A 5 -0.69 6.18 0.15
C LEU A 5 -1.93 6.98 0.54
N THR A 6 -2.94 6.97 -0.33
CA THR A 6 -4.28 7.48 -0.02
C THR A 6 -5.25 6.32 -0.06
N LEU A 7 -5.82 5.99 1.11
CA LEU A 7 -6.82 4.94 1.27
C LEU A 7 -8.20 5.59 1.34
N ARG A 8 -9.15 5.09 0.56
CA ARG A 8 -10.53 5.53 0.60
C ARG A 8 -11.39 4.45 1.21
N SER A 9 -12.06 4.78 2.30
CA SER A 9 -13.02 3.87 2.93
C SER A 9 -14.45 4.28 2.56
N PRO A 10 -15.25 3.40 1.93
CA PRO A 10 -16.63 3.70 1.57
C PRO A 10 -17.59 3.73 2.77
N ALA A 11 -17.16 3.20 3.92
CA ALA A 11 -17.94 3.15 5.17
C ALA A 11 -17.32 4.07 6.24
N LYS A 12 -18.09 4.38 7.29
CA LYS A 12 -17.61 5.06 8.51
C LYS A 12 -16.58 4.19 9.25
N VAL A 13 -15.37 4.12 8.71
CA VAL A 13 -14.23 3.46 9.33
C VAL A 13 -13.58 4.45 10.28
N GLN A 14 -13.44 4.06 11.55
CA GLN A 14 -12.81 4.92 12.56
C GLN A 14 -11.28 4.83 12.50
N GLU A 15 -10.76 3.67 12.13
CA GLU A 15 -9.33 3.39 12.11
C GLU A 15 -9.04 2.26 11.12
N ILE A 16 -7.91 2.38 10.42
CA ILE A 16 -7.38 1.39 9.51
C ILE A 16 -6.01 0.97 10.06
N SER A 17 -5.82 -0.33 10.28
CA SER A 17 -4.53 -0.91 10.63
C SER A 17 -3.80 -1.33 9.35
N LEU A 18 -2.52 -0.99 9.24
CA LEU A 18 -1.70 -1.21 8.07
C LEU A 18 -0.49 -2.07 8.42
N THR A 19 -0.28 -3.13 7.66
CA THR A 19 0.97 -3.88 7.66
C THR A 19 1.60 -3.86 6.27
N TYR A 20 2.92 -4.04 6.23
CA TYR A 20 3.71 -3.88 5.03
C TYR A 20 4.53 -5.13 4.77
N GLN A 21 4.65 -5.51 3.50
CA GLN A 21 5.53 -6.57 3.07
C GLN A 21 6.31 -6.11 1.84
N ALA A 22 7.61 -6.38 1.86
CA ALA A 22 8.50 -6.09 0.76
C ALA A 22 8.59 -7.30 -0.19
N GLU A 23 8.48 -7.04 -1.48
CA GLU A 23 8.86 -7.97 -2.54
C GLU A 23 9.98 -7.35 -3.38
N GLY A 24 11.16 -7.98 -3.35
CA GLY A 24 12.38 -7.46 -3.96
C GLY A 24 13.35 -6.89 -2.92
N GLN A 25 14.34 -6.14 -3.41
CA GLN A 25 15.39 -5.57 -2.56
C GLN A 25 15.00 -4.17 -2.08
N ILE A 26 13.96 -4.11 -1.25
CA ILE A 26 13.55 -2.89 -0.54
C ILE A 26 13.56 -3.14 0.96
N ARG A 27 13.90 -2.11 1.72
CA ARG A 27 13.81 -2.07 3.17
C ARG A 27 12.69 -1.12 3.57
N ILE A 28 11.70 -1.64 4.26
CA ILE A 28 10.62 -0.82 4.83
C ILE A 28 11.13 -0.24 6.16
N GLU A 29 10.98 1.07 6.33
CA GLU A 29 11.43 1.79 7.52
C GLU A 29 10.24 2.23 8.39
N ALA A 30 9.02 2.09 7.86
CA ALA A 30 7.79 2.33 8.60
C ALA A 30 7.59 1.29 9.71
N SER A 31 7.13 1.74 10.87
CA SER A 31 6.66 0.83 11.92
C SER A 31 5.38 0.11 11.49
N ALA A 32 5.23 -1.16 11.88
CA ALA A 32 4.05 -1.97 11.62
C ALA A 32 3.58 -2.68 12.90
N PRO A 33 2.27 -2.75 13.19
CA PRO A 33 1.19 -2.13 12.41
C PRO A 33 1.20 -0.60 12.54
N ALA A 34 0.86 0.10 11.45
CA ALA A 34 0.59 1.53 11.45
C ALA A 34 -0.91 1.77 11.50
N PHE A 35 -1.35 2.74 12.29
CA PHE A 35 -2.77 3.06 12.45
C PHE A 35 -3.07 4.41 11.83
N VAL A 36 -4.04 4.46 10.92
CA VAL A 36 -4.45 5.70 10.24
C VAL A 36 -5.95 5.89 10.39
N ARG A 37 -6.36 7.14 10.59
CA ARG A 37 -7.77 7.49 10.73
C ARG A 37 -8.23 8.23 9.47
N PRO A 38 -9.32 7.81 8.83
CA PRO A 38 -9.91 8.57 7.75
C PRO A 38 -10.36 9.96 8.22
N ASP A 39 -10.23 10.95 7.35
CA ASP A 39 -10.75 12.30 7.57
C ASP A 39 -12.28 12.37 7.36
N SER A 40 -12.83 13.58 7.44
CA SER A 40 -14.27 13.83 7.22
C SER A 40 -14.78 13.43 5.83
N THR A 41 -13.87 13.24 4.87
CA THR A 41 -14.20 12.81 3.50
C THR A 41 -14.07 11.29 3.31
N GLY A 42 -13.62 10.58 4.35
CA GLY A 42 -13.36 9.13 4.29
C GLY A 42 -11.99 8.77 3.68
N GLU A 43 -11.10 9.76 3.54
CA GLU A 43 -9.72 9.55 3.05
C GLU A 43 -8.75 9.41 4.23
N ALA A 44 -7.91 8.38 4.22
CA ALA A 44 -6.77 8.26 5.12
C ALA A 44 -5.48 8.35 4.31
N ARG A 45 -4.58 9.25 4.71
CA ARG A 45 -3.29 9.47 4.04
C ARG A 45 -2.14 9.05 4.94
N ILE A 46 -1.18 8.34 4.38
CA ILE A 46 0.03 7.92 5.09
C ILE A 46 1.23 7.91 4.16
N GLN A 47 2.37 8.26 4.73
CA GLN A 47 3.65 8.19 4.06
C GLN A 47 4.44 7.00 4.61
N VAL A 48 4.84 6.08 3.72
CA VAL A 48 5.62 4.90 4.09
C VAL A 48 7.08 5.15 3.72
N PRO A 49 7.96 5.42 4.70
CA PRO A 49 9.39 5.52 4.43
C PRO A 49 9.97 4.15 4.07
N LEU A 50 10.75 4.12 3.00
CA LEU A 50 11.46 2.94 2.52
C LEU A 50 12.78 3.29 1.82
N THR A 51 13.66 2.32 1.78
CA THR A 51 14.93 2.40 1.07
C THR A 51 15.02 1.30 0.02
N VAL A 52 15.31 1.66 -1.23
CA VAL A 52 15.57 0.70 -2.30
C VAL A 52 17.04 0.33 -2.29
N LEU A 53 17.34 -0.97 -2.22
CA LEU A 53 18.70 -1.50 -2.07
C LEU A 53 19.32 -1.89 -3.41
N SER A 54 18.52 -2.18 -4.45
CA SER A 54 19.02 -2.47 -5.79
C SER A 54 18.20 -1.81 -6.88
N LYS A 55 18.83 -1.62 -8.06
CA LYS A 55 18.10 -1.25 -9.27
C LYS A 55 17.11 -2.36 -9.64
N GLY A 56 16.10 -1.97 -10.41
CA GLY A 56 15.09 -2.90 -10.94
C GLY A 56 13.70 -2.66 -10.37
N LEU A 57 12.86 -3.68 -10.53
CA LEU A 57 11.46 -3.63 -10.19
C LEU A 57 11.21 -4.28 -8.83
N HIS A 58 10.53 -3.56 -7.96
CA HIS A 58 10.16 -4.02 -6.62
C HIS A 58 8.70 -3.72 -6.34
N TYR A 59 8.14 -4.38 -5.33
CA TYR A 59 6.77 -4.13 -4.90
C TYR A 59 6.70 -3.96 -3.38
N LEU A 60 5.92 -2.97 -2.97
CA LEU A 60 5.49 -2.80 -1.59
C LEU A 60 4.04 -3.27 -1.50
N ASN A 61 3.81 -4.35 -0.78
CA ASN A 61 2.47 -4.82 -0.47
C ASN A 61 2.00 -4.19 0.84
N VAL A 62 0.80 -3.64 0.83
CA VAL A 62 0.15 -2.97 1.94
C VAL A 62 -1.14 -3.73 2.23
N PHE A 63 -1.26 -4.23 3.46
CA PHE A 63 -2.47 -4.90 3.92
C PHE A 63 -3.19 -3.96 4.88
N ALA A 64 -4.36 -3.49 4.47
CA ALA A 64 -5.22 -2.63 5.24
C ALA A 64 -6.33 -3.44 5.89
N VAL A 65 -6.43 -3.37 7.22
CA VAL A 65 -7.49 -3.99 8.00
C VAL A 65 -8.41 -2.91 8.56
N ALA A 66 -9.69 -2.95 8.18
CA ALA A 66 -10.72 -2.05 8.65
C ALA A 66 -12.01 -2.83 8.91
N ASN A 67 -12.64 -2.62 10.07
CA ASN A 67 -13.87 -3.32 10.46
C ASN A 67 -13.80 -4.86 10.30
N GLY A 68 -12.63 -5.45 10.55
CA GLY A 68 -12.40 -6.90 10.40
C GLY A 68 -12.26 -7.39 8.95
N GLN A 69 -12.31 -6.50 7.96
CA GLN A 69 -12.03 -6.81 6.57
C GLN A 69 -10.61 -6.42 6.19
N THR A 70 -9.91 -7.32 5.51
CA THR A 70 -8.55 -7.10 5.00
C THR A 70 -8.62 -6.79 3.50
N THR A 71 -8.00 -5.69 3.09
CA THR A 71 -7.78 -5.31 1.69
C THR A 71 -6.28 -5.25 1.42
N ALA A 72 -5.82 -5.84 0.32
CA ALA A 72 -4.42 -5.82 -0.07
C ALA A 72 -4.19 -4.88 -1.25
N TYR A 73 -3.11 -4.12 -1.21
CA TYR A 73 -2.67 -3.21 -2.27
C TYR A 73 -1.21 -3.48 -2.59
N SER A 74 -0.82 -3.43 -3.86
CA SER A 74 0.57 -3.57 -4.29
C SER A 74 1.03 -2.30 -4.99
N VAL A 75 2.06 -1.67 -4.46
CA VAL A 75 2.69 -0.48 -5.05
C VAL A 75 3.93 -0.89 -5.79
N ARG A 76 3.94 -0.65 -7.11
CA ARG A 76 5.09 -0.88 -7.97
C ARG A 76 6.15 0.20 -7.77
N LEU A 77 7.37 -0.21 -7.45
CA LEU A 77 8.54 0.65 -7.30
C LEU A 77 9.54 0.33 -8.41
N ASP A 78 9.68 1.24 -9.37
CA ASP A 78 10.62 1.08 -10.49
C ASP A 78 11.87 1.93 -10.22
N ALA A 79 12.94 1.29 -9.77
CA ALA A 79 14.20 1.95 -9.45
C ALA A 79 15.15 1.88 -10.65
N ARG A 80 14.85 2.69 -11.68
CA ARG A 80 15.78 3.02 -12.77
C ARG A 80 16.72 4.12 -12.29
N ASP A 81 17.97 3.75 -12.01
CA ASP A 81 19.07 4.68 -11.69
C ASP A 81 18.76 5.75 -10.63
N ASN A 82 18.71 5.37 -9.34
CA ASN A 82 18.89 6.20 -8.13
C ASN A 82 18.32 7.64 -8.06
N ASN A 83 17.44 8.02 -8.97
CA ASN A 83 16.62 9.22 -8.92
C ASN A 83 15.26 8.73 -8.50
N ALA A 84 14.94 9.02 -7.25
CA ALA A 84 13.60 8.91 -6.71
C ALA A 84 12.62 9.42 -7.77
N ILE A 85 11.85 8.50 -8.35
CA ILE A 85 10.71 8.84 -9.18
C ILE A 85 9.71 9.50 -8.22
N GLN A 86 9.86 10.80 -7.99
CA GLN A 86 8.77 11.70 -7.67
C GLN A 86 7.94 11.78 -8.95
N LYS A 87 7.14 10.74 -9.22
CA LYS A 87 5.99 10.93 -10.09
C LYS A 87 4.88 11.34 -9.14
N PRO A 88 4.36 12.58 -9.18
CA PRO A 88 3.00 12.78 -8.74
C PRO A 88 2.17 11.79 -9.57
N MET A 89 1.62 10.77 -8.91
CA MET A 89 0.73 9.84 -9.58
C MET A 89 -0.53 10.63 -9.87
N ASP A 90 -0.55 11.21 -11.07
CA ASP A 90 -1.68 11.88 -11.66
C ASP A 90 -2.90 10.96 -11.50
N THR A 91 -3.91 11.47 -10.82
CA THR A 91 -5.15 10.80 -10.46
C THR A 91 -6.02 10.67 -11.70
N LYS A 92 -5.60 9.84 -12.67
CA LYS A 92 -6.44 9.30 -13.75
C LYS A 92 -5.62 8.33 -14.60
N THR A 93 -5.51 7.08 -14.14
CA THR A 93 -5.26 5.98 -15.06
C THR A 93 -6.03 4.80 -14.52
N ASN A 94 -6.93 4.27 -15.37
CA ASN A 94 -7.67 3.03 -15.20
C ASN A 94 -6.77 1.97 -14.54
N SER A 95 -6.78 1.93 -13.22
CA SER A 95 -6.10 0.90 -12.46
C SER A 95 -7.08 -0.25 -12.51
N GLU A 96 -6.90 -1.11 -13.52
CA GLU A 96 -7.60 -2.38 -13.61
C GLU A 96 -7.29 -3.13 -12.32
N PHE A 97 -8.23 -3.05 -11.38
CA PHE A 97 -8.23 -3.79 -10.13
C PHE A 97 -8.27 -5.26 -10.50
N VAL A 98 -7.12 -5.94 -10.45
CA VAL A 98 -7.11 -7.40 -10.51
C VAL A 98 -7.41 -7.89 -9.10
N GLU A 99 -8.69 -8.13 -8.85
CA GLU A 99 -9.16 -8.87 -7.69
C GLU A 99 -8.59 -10.29 -7.75
N LEU A 100 -7.62 -10.59 -6.89
CA LEU A 100 -7.18 -11.97 -6.71
C LEU A 100 -8.24 -12.70 -5.90
N PRO A 101 -8.81 -13.81 -6.40
CA PRO A 101 -9.80 -14.56 -5.63
C PRO A 101 -9.14 -15.05 -4.34
N ALA A 102 -9.75 -14.67 -3.21
CA ALA A 102 -9.41 -15.24 -1.91
C ALA A 102 -9.48 -16.76 -2.05
N ARG A 103 -8.35 -17.45 -1.87
CA ARG A 103 -8.31 -18.91 -1.88
C ARG A 103 -9.33 -19.40 -0.84
N GLU A 104 -10.41 -20.00 -1.32
CA GLU A 104 -11.31 -20.80 -0.49
C GLU A 104 -10.49 -21.94 0.10
N SER A 105 -10.14 -21.82 1.38
CA SER A 105 -9.74 -22.94 2.21
C SER A 105 -10.94 -23.87 2.34
N ARG A 106 -11.09 -24.80 1.39
CA ARG A 106 -11.97 -25.96 1.54
C ARG A 106 -11.11 -27.18 1.87
N GLN A 107 -10.88 -27.37 3.17
CA GLN A 107 -10.77 -28.69 3.78
C GLN A 107 -12.10 -28.95 4.50
N PRO A 108 -12.55 -30.20 4.70
CA PRO A 108 -11.75 -31.38 5.07
C PRO A 108 -11.36 -32.31 3.92
#